data_AF-A0AAU0RBL1-F1
#
_entry.id   AF-A0AAU0RBL1-F1
#
_cell.length_a   1.000
_cell.length_b   1.000
_cell.length_c   1.000
_cell.angle_alpha   90.00
_cell.angle_beta   90.00
_cell.angle_gamma   90.00
#
_symmetry.space_group_name_H-M   'P 1'
#
loop_
_entity.id
_entity.type
_entity.pdbx_description
1 polymer ?
#
loop_
_entity_poly.entity_id
_entity_poly.type
_entity_poly.pdbx_seq_one_letter_code
_entity_poly.pdbx_strand_id
1 'polypeptide(L)'
;MSVTKLTSFKDVQNLLDSFVQSSGVTPGPAPHGIFWHFDANNNPMTYKEFTTGYVPGFDPNSYPPDGLLILEVGNGASSNIVLALQGKGPFAPGGNIGQQMPPPSPPYNSNKTPPQQNDVITALIQWIDDKCPNGTV
;
A
#
# COMPACT_ATOMS: atom_id res chain seq x y z
N MET A 1 19.11 -8.47 7.43
CA MET A 1 18.03 -8.48 8.44
C MET A 1 16.90 -9.31 7.89
N SER A 2 16.23 -10.13 8.72
CA SER A 2 15.09 -10.93 8.25
C SER A 2 13.91 -10.01 8.01
N VAL A 3 13.40 -9.99 6.77
CA VAL A 3 12.19 -9.28 6.38
C VAL A 3 11.00 -9.88 7.12
N THR A 4 10.09 -9.05 7.65
CA THR A 4 8.87 -9.52 8.31
C THR A 4 8.06 -10.38 7.35
N LYS A 5 7.80 -11.64 7.72
CA LYS A 5 6.94 -12.53 6.94
C LYS A 5 5.47 -12.17 7.23
N LEU A 6 4.74 -11.78 6.19
CA LEU A 6 3.30 -11.51 6.27
C LEU A 6 2.53 -12.77 5.89
N THR A 7 1.51 -13.12 6.66
CA THR A 7 0.70 -14.33 6.46
C THR A 7 -0.80 -14.06 6.37
N SER A 8 -1.20 -12.81 6.63
CA SER A 8 -2.58 -12.35 6.59
C SER A 8 -2.71 -10.90 6.13
N PHE A 9 -3.91 -10.50 5.71
CA PHE A 9 -4.20 -9.07 5.49
C PHE A 9 -4.05 -8.25 6.77
N LYS A 10 -4.31 -8.86 7.93
CA LYS A 10 -4.10 -8.19 9.22
C LYS A 10 -2.63 -7.84 9.45
N ASP A 11 -1.71 -8.71 9.03
CA ASP A 11 -0.26 -8.42 9.09
C ASP A 11 0.10 -7.25 8.19
N VAL A 12 -0.50 -7.16 7.00
CA VAL A 12 -0.31 -6.03 6.07
C VAL A 12 -0.77 -4.73 6.71
N GLN A 13 -1.97 -4.70 7.29
CA GLN A 13 -2.49 -3.53 8.01
C GLN A 13 -1.52 -3.10 9.13
N ASN A 14 -1.12 -4.05 9.98
CA ASN A 14 -0.22 -3.76 11.10
C ASN A 14 1.15 -3.25 10.62
N LEU A 15 1.68 -3.79 9.52
CA LEU A 15 2.95 -3.34 8.93
C LEU A 15 2.84 -1.91 8.42
N LEU A 16 1.77 -1.59 7.68
CA LEU A 16 1.55 -0.25 7.13
C LEU A 16 1.30 0.76 8.25
N ASP A 17 0.52 0.41 9.27
CA ASP A 17 0.31 1.23 10.48
C ASP A 17 1.64 1.52 11.19
N SER A 18 2.46 0.49 11.39
CA SER A 18 3.78 0.64 12.01
C SER A 18 4.69 1.53 11.17
N PHE A 19 4.61 1.45 9.84
CA PHE A 19 5.38 2.28 8.93
C PHE A 19 4.97 3.75 8.97
N VAL A 20 3.66 4.07 8.94
CA VAL A 20 3.22 5.47 9.06
C VAL A 20 3.58 6.06 10.43
N GLN A 21 3.44 5.26 11.49
CA GLN A 21 3.82 5.67 12.84
C GLN A 21 5.33 5.90 12.95
N SER A 22 6.17 4.96 12.48
CA SER A 22 7.61 5.12 12.49
C SER A 22 8.05 6.30 11.62
N SER A 23 7.36 6.57 10.52
CA SER A 23 7.66 7.70 9.63
C SER A 23 7.24 9.07 10.21
N GLY A 24 6.52 9.09 11.34
CA GLY A 24 6.04 10.32 11.97
C GLY A 24 5.01 11.07 11.12
N VAL A 25 4.29 10.37 10.24
CA VAL A 25 3.29 10.97 9.36
C VAL A 25 1.88 10.70 9.87
N THR A 26 0.94 11.57 9.53
CA THR A 26 -0.48 11.38 9.83
C THR A 26 -1.20 10.88 8.57
N PRO A 27 -1.56 9.59 8.50
CA PRO A 27 -2.32 9.05 7.37
C PRO A 27 -3.79 9.53 7.42
N GLY A 28 -4.48 9.47 6.28
CA GLY A 28 -5.92 9.74 6.20
C GLY A 28 -6.41 11.07 5.58
N PRO A 29 -5.65 12.17 5.48
CA PRO A 29 -6.18 13.41 4.88
C PRO A 29 -6.26 13.37 3.35
N ALA A 30 -5.65 12.37 2.71
CA ALA A 30 -5.69 12.19 1.27
C ALA A 30 -7.07 11.65 0.80
N PRO A 31 -7.51 11.93 -0.45
CA PRO A 31 -8.79 11.42 -0.97
C PRO A 31 -8.94 9.90 -0.94
N HIS A 32 -7.82 9.16 -0.99
CA HIS A 32 -7.80 7.71 -0.87
C HIS A 32 -7.86 7.20 0.58
N GLY A 33 -7.83 8.10 1.57
CA GLY A 33 -7.87 7.76 2.99
C GLY A 33 -6.78 6.77 3.41
N ILE A 34 -7.08 6.03 4.47
CA ILE A 34 -6.27 4.92 4.98
C ILE A 34 -6.82 3.63 4.35
N PHE A 35 -6.63 3.44 3.05
CA PHE A 35 -7.35 2.39 2.31
C PHE A 35 -6.96 0.96 2.69
N TRP A 36 -5.93 0.74 3.50
CA TRP A 36 -5.71 -0.57 4.12
C TRP A 36 -6.68 -0.84 5.29
N HIS A 37 -7.37 0.18 5.82
CA HIS A 37 -8.39 0.07 6.86
C HIS A 37 -9.80 0.41 6.38
N PHE A 38 -9.98 1.29 5.40
CA PHE A 38 -11.30 1.78 4.99
C PHE A 38 -11.52 1.72 3.48
N ASP A 39 -12.69 1.29 3.03
CA ASP A 39 -13.11 1.30 1.63
C ASP A 39 -13.54 2.71 1.16
N ALA A 40 -13.98 2.82 -0.10
CA ALA A 40 -14.45 4.09 -0.68
C ALA A 40 -15.73 4.66 -0.04
N ASN A 41 -16.47 3.85 0.73
CA ASN A 41 -17.67 4.23 1.45
C ASN A 41 -17.42 4.40 2.96
N ASN A 42 -16.15 4.41 3.38
CA ASN A 42 -15.72 4.51 4.78
C ASN A 42 -16.17 3.33 5.66
N ASN A 43 -16.38 2.14 5.07
CA ASN A 43 -16.55 0.88 5.78
C ASN A 43 -15.20 0.20 6.02
N PRO A 44 -15.09 -0.75 6.97
CA PRO A 44 -13.87 -1.53 7.14
C PRO A 44 -13.46 -2.25 5.84
N MET A 45 -12.24 -1.98 5.37
CA MET A 45 -11.65 -2.64 4.20
C MET A 45 -11.52 -4.14 4.46
N THR A 46 -12.04 -4.96 3.54
CA THR A 46 -11.88 -6.42 3.59
C THR A 46 -10.66 -6.89 2.81
N TYR A 47 -10.18 -8.11 3.11
CA TYR A 47 -9.12 -8.76 2.32
C TYR A 47 -9.46 -8.82 0.82
N LYS A 48 -10.72 -9.14 0.49
CA LYS A 48 -11.16 -9.25 -0.90
C LYS A 48 -11.10 -7.89 -1.61
N GLU A 49 -11.61 -6.84 -0.98
CA GLU A 49 -11.56 -5.48 -1.53
C GLU A 49 -10.12 -4.98 -1.67
N PHE A 50 -9.26 -5.25 -0.69
CA PHE A 50 -7.86 -4.83 -0.78
C PHE A 50 -7.09 -5.53 -1.90
N THR A 51 -7.36 -6.81 -2.16
CA THR A 51 -6.63 -7.61 -3.16
C THR A 51 -7.21 -7.56 -4.56
N THR A 52 -8.46 -7.13 -4.72
CA THR A 52 -9.14 -7.12 -6.03
C THR A 52 -9.73 -5.76 -6.39
N GLY A 53 -9.73 -4.81 -5.46
CA GLY A 53 -10.35 -3.51 -5.61
C GLY A 53 -9.38 -2.41 -6.01
N TYR A 54 -9.96 -1.23 -6.14
CA TYR A 54 -9.28 -0.01 -6.56
C TYR A 54 -8.97 0.88 -5.35
N VAL A 55 -7.93 1.69 -5.49
CA VAL A 55 -7.59 2.73 -4.53
C VAL A 55 -8.79 3.69 -4.44
N PRO A 56 -9.37 3.88 -3.23
CA PRO A 56 -10.46 4.82 -3.02
C PRO A 56 -10.13 6.24 -3.52
N GLY A 57 -11.16 7.00 -3.90
CA GLY A 57 -10.99 8.40 -4.33
C GLY A 57 -10.37 8.58 -5.72
N PHE A 58 -9.91 7.51 -6.39
CA PHE A 58 -9.63 7.52 -7.82
C PHE A 58 -10.90 7.14 -8.56
N ASP A 59 -11.60 8.15 -9.10
CA ASP A 59 -12.78 7.96 -9.93
C ASP A 59 -12.41 7.22 -11.23
N PRO A 60 -13.10 6.12 -11.61
CA PRO A 60 -12.86 5.39 -12.86
C PRO A 60 -12.98 6.25 -14.13
N ASN A 61 -13.60 7.44 -14.06
CA ASN A 61 -13.64 8.40 -15.17
C ASN A 61 -12.51 9.44 -15.15
N SER A 62 -11.71 9.47 -14.08
CA SER A 62 -10.72 10.52 -13.81
C SER A 62 -9.27 10.07 -14.00
N TYR A 63 -9.04 8.83 -14.46
CA TYR A 63 -7.75 8.21 -14.83
C TYR A 63 -7.14 7.27 -13.77
N PRO A 64 -6.65 6.05 -14.15
CA PRO A 64 -6.80 5.40 -15.46
C PRO A 64 -8.27 5.03 -15.76
N PRO A 65 -8.66 4.80 -17.03
CA PRO A 65 -10.04 4.54 -17.46
C PRO A 65 -10.69 3.27 -16.88
N ASP A 66 -9.93 2.47 -16.12
CA ASP A 66 -10.42 1.28 -15.42
C ASP A 66 -10.28 1.39 -13.89
N GLY A 67 -9.92 2.58 -13.37
CA GLY A 67 -9.55 2.77 -11.97
C GLY A 67 -8.10 2.37 -11.67
N LEU A 68 -7.64 2.62 -10.44
CA LEU A 68 -6.29 2.30 -9.99
C LEU A 68 -6.30 1.11 -9.05
N LEU A 69 -5.95 -0.10 -9.51
CA LEU A 69 -5.93 -1.29 -8.63
C LEU A 69 -5.03 -1.03 -7.42
N ILE A 70 -5.38 -1.52 -6.23
CA ILE A 70 -4.48 -1.41 -5.07
C ILE A 70 -3.20 -2.21 -5.31
N LEU A 71 -3.38 -3.47 -5.76
CA LEU A 71 -2.31 -4.41 -6.05
C LEU A 71 -2.70 -5.37 -7.17
N GLU A 72 -1.69 -6.02 -7.73
CA GLU A 72 -1.84 -7.11 -8.69
C GLU A 72 -1.34 -8.40 -8.02
N VAL A 73 -2.25 -9.32 -7.68
CA VAL A 73 -1.91 -10.56 -6.97
C VAL A 73 -0.86 -11.36 -7.77
N GLY A 74 0.29 -11.61 -7.15
CA GLY A 74 1.42 -12.28 -7.79
C GLY A 74 2.36 -11.40 -8.60
N ASN A 75 2.18 -10.07 -8.57
CA ASN A 75 3.04 -9.09 -9.23
C ASN A 75 3.31 -7.93 -8.26
N GLY A 76 4.00 -8.23 -7.16
CA GLY A 76 4.26 -7.30 -6.07
C GLY A 76 5.04 -6.07 -6.51
N ALA A 77 6.10 -6.25 -7.28
CA ALA A 77 6.97 -5.15 -7.71
C ALA A 77 6.26 -4.12 -8.60
N SER A 78 5.20 -4.52 -9.33
CA SER A 78 4.41 -3.63 -10.19
C SER A 78 3.11 -3.15 -9.54
N SER A 79 2.79 -3.62 -8.34
CA SER A 79 1.57 -3.26 -7.63
C SER A 79 1.58 -1.80 -7.18
N ASN A 80 0.46 -1.09 -7.33
CA ASN A 80 0.40 0.35 -7.10
C ASN A 80 0.73 0.76 -5.68
N ILE A 81 0.33 -0.02 -4.67
CA ILE A 81 0.75 0.22 -3.29
C ILE A 81 2.29 0.18 -3.12
N VAL A 82 2.98 -0.72 -3.82
CA VAL A 82 4.45 -0.84 -3.78
C VAL A 82 5.11 0.31 -4.53
N LEU A 83 4.62 0.60 -5.73
CA LEU A 83 5.10 1.73 -6.52
C LEU A 83 4.91 3.04 -5.72
N ALA A 84 3.78 3.21 -5.02
CA ALA A 84 3.47 4.38 -4.18
C ALA A 84 4.48 4.58 -3.07
N LEU A 85 4.83 3.51 -2.37
CA LEU A 85 5.89 3.54 -1.35
C LEU A 85 7.26 3.84 -1.97
N GLN A 86 7.50 3.50 -3.24
CA GLN A 86 8.75 3.80 -3.93
C GLN A 86 8.79 5.21 -4.56
N GLY A 87 7.65 5.90 -4.67
CA GLY A 87 7.54 7.15 -5.43
C GLY A 87 7.79 6.97 -6.93
N LYS A 88 7.49 5.78 -7.47
CA LYS A 88 7.70 5.46 -8.88
C LYS A 88 6.39 5.54 -9.65
N GLY A 89 6.22 6.60 -10.44
CA GLY A 89 5.18 6.62 -11.46
C GLY A 89 5.44 5.59 -12.58
N PRO A 90 4.40 5.20 -13.33
CA PRO A 90 3.00 5.56 -13.09
C PRO A 90 2.35 4.57 -12.10
N PHE A 91 1.49 5.01 -11.19
CA PHE A 91 0.59 4.07 -10.52
C PHE A 91 -0.50 3.69 -11.53
N ALA A 92 -0.33 2.52 -12.18
CA ALA A 92 -0.99 1.92 -13.35
C ALA A 92 -0.65 2.54 -14.74
N PRO A 93 -0.75 1.75 -15.84
CA PRO A 93 -0.54 2.25 -17.20
C PRO A 93 -1.40 3.48 -17.49
N GLY A 94 -0.74 4.61 -17.74
CA GLY A 94 -1.36 5.92 -17.84
C GLY A 94 -0.97 6.85 -16.69
N GLY A 95 -1.15 6.49 -15.43
CA GLY A 95 -1.10 7.39 -14.26
C GLY A 95 0.07 8.40 -14.21
N ASN A 96 -0.17 9.68 -13.89
CA ASN A 96 0.90 10.67 -13.61
C ASN A 96 1.05 10.94 -12.09
N ILE A 97 0.78 9.93 -11.28
CA ILE A 97 0.89 10.02 -9.82
C ILE A 97 2.32 9.60 -9.47
N GLY A 98 3.20 10.57 -9.19
CA GLY A 98 4.64 10.36 -9.07
C GLY A 98 5.24 10.72 -7.72
N GLN A 99 4.42 11.04 -6.71
CA GLN A 99 4.93 11.37 -5.38
C GLN A 99 5.00 10.11 -4.51
N GLN A 100 6.09 10.00 -3.76
CA GLN A 100 6.28 8.93 -2.79
C GLN A 100 5.29 9.08 -1.63
N MET A 101 4.55 8.03 -1.33
CA MET A 101 3.61 7.99 -0.21
C MET A 101 4.25 7.27 0.99
N PRO A 102 3.86 7.61 2.23
CA PRO A 102 2.93 8.67 2.66
C PRO A 102 3.57 10.08 2.80
N PRO A 103 2.96 11.17 2.30
CA PRO A 103 3.55 12.52 2.38
C PRO A 103 3.79 12.96 3.84
N PRO A 104 4.81 13.81 4.11
CA PRO A 104 5.59 14.63 3.18
C PRO A 104 6.84 13.93 2.60
N SER A 105 6.91 12.60 2.68
CA SER A 105 8.06 11.83 2.15
C SER A 105 9.39 12.22 2.82
N PRO A 106 9.48 12.20 4.16
CA PRO A 106 10.77 12.31 4.83
C PRO A 106 11.70 11.19 4.34
N PRO A 107 13.02 11.27 4.53
CA PRO A 107 13.90 10.17 4.18
C PRO A 107 13.56 8.95 5.06
N TYR A 108 12.67 8.07 4.60
CA TYR A 108 12.05 7.03 5.42
C TYR A 108 13.05 6.00 5.95
N ASN A 109 14.14 5.77 5.22
CA ASN A 109 15.22 4.89 5.64
C ASN A 109 16.30 5.59 6.51
N SER A 110 16.09 6.87 6.86
CA SER A 110 16.97 7.61 7.76
C SER A 110 16.51 7.58 9.22
N ASN A 111 15.25 7.20 9.47
CA ASN A 111 14.77 6.99 10.83
C ASN A 111 15.40 5.71 11.39
N LYS A 112 15.89 5.75 12.64
CA LYS A 112 16.40 4.56 13.33
C LYS A 112 15.28 3.65 13.87
N THR A 113 14.03 4.10 13.86
CA THR A 113 12.87 3.35 14.35
C THR A 113 12.34 2.42 13.26
N PRO A 114 12.31 1.09 13.48
CA PRO A 114 11.68 0.14 12.56
C PRO A 114 10.15 0.31 12.45
N PRO A 115 9.53 -0.16 11.36
CA PRO A 115 10.17 -0.78 10.20
C PRO A 115 10.77 0.28 9.25
N GLN A 116 11.87 -0.08 8.58
CA GLN A 116 12.43 0.73 7.49
C GLN A 116 11.58 0.55 6.24
N GLN A 117 11.47 1.58 5.40
CA GLN A 117 10.66 1.51 4.17
C GLN A 117 11.10 0.38 3.24
N ASN A 118 12.41 0.12 3.11
CA ASN A 118 12.90 -0.99 2.30
C ASN A 118 12.44 -2.35 2.83
N ASP A 119 12.35 -2.52 4.15
CA ASP A 119 11.85 -3.74 4.76
C ASP A 119 10.34 -3.88 4.54
N VAL A 120 9.58 -2.77 4.64
CA VAL A 120 8.13 -2.72 4.34
C VAL A 120 7.87 -3.12 2.89
N ILE A 121 8.58 -2.49 1.94
CA ILE A 121 8.46 -2.78 0.50
C ILE A 121 8.79 -4.25 0.22
N THR A 122 9.89 -4.77 0.80
CA THR A 122 10.30 -6.15 0.56
C THR A 122 9.26 -7.14 1.12
N ALA A 123 8.74 -6.90 2.33
CA ALA A 123 7.71 -7.73 2.94
C ALA A 123 6.41 -7.72 2.12
N LEU A 124 6.01 -6.54 1.64
CA LEU A 124 4.78 -6.38 0.87
C LEU A 124 4.88 -7.03 -0.51
N ILE A 125 6.02 -6.87 -1.22
CA ILE A 125 6.28 -7.56 -2.48
C ILE A 125 6.18 -9.07 -2.29
N GLN A 126 6.89 -9.61 -1.28
CA GLN A 126 6.86 -11.06 -1.00
C GLN A 126 5.45 -11.56 -0.72
N TRP A 127 4.67 -10.85 0.10
CA TRP A 127 3.28 -11.22 0.39
C TRP A 127 2.39 -11.22 -0.85
N ILE A 128 2.56 -10.23 -1.74
CA ILE A 128 1.80 -10.17 -3.00
C ILE A 128 2.23 -11.30 -3.94
N ASP A 129 3.53 -11.55 -4.07
CA ASP A 129 4.10 -12.61 -4.93
C ASP A 129 3.68 -14.01 -4.46
N ASP A 130 3.56 -14.21 -3.15
CA ASP A 130 3.02 -15.42 -2.50
C ASP A 130 1.50 -15.58 -2.64
N LYS A 131 0.88 -14.79 -3.53
CA LYS A 131 -0.56 -14.77 -3.83
C LYS A 131 -1.42 -14.30 -2.65
N CYS A 132 -0.92 -13.32 -1.90
CA CYS A 132 -1.63 -12.64 -0.82
C CYS A 132 -2.18 -13.64 0.22
N PRO A 133 -1.35 -14.49 0.85
CA PRO A 133 -1.84 -15.45 1.82
C PRO A 133 -2.66 -14.74 2.90
N ASN A 134 -3.84 -15.30 3.18
CA ASN A 134 -4.76 -14.80 4.17
C ASN A 134 -5.15 -15.91 5.15
N GLY A 135 -4.13 -16.41 5.86
CA GLY A 135 -4.31 -17.43 6.90
C GLY A 135 -5.32 -16.98 7.95
N THR A 136 -5.98 -17.94 8.59
CA THR A 136 -6.81 -17.68 9.77
C THR A 136 -5.91 -17.16 10.89
N VAL A 137 -6.29 -16.00 11.45
CA VAL A 137 -5.82 -15.48 12.74
C VAL A 137 -5.67 -16.56 13.80
#